data_AF-A0A8X6F675-F1
#
_entry.id   AF-A0A8X6F675-F1
#
_cell.length_a   1.000
_cell.length_b   1.000
_cell.length_c   1.000
_cell.angle_alpha   90.00
_cell.angle_beta   90.00
_cell.angle_gamma   90.00
#
_symmetry.space_group_name_H-M   'P 1'
#
loop_
_entity.id
_entity.type
_entity.pdbx_description
1 polymer ?
#
loop_
_entity_poly.entity_id
_entity_poly.type
_entity_poly.pdbx_seq_one_letter_code
_entity_poly.pdbx_strand_id
1 'polypeptide(L)'
;MSSPSPDAKSVLNLINAKIKQLYSVIRRDRWNSLCEGLDSRTPNTKLCNLVKNIDRMQPQVEKTNTFSHPGRSLCSDNEAANMLGRHYQKETGRLSFNSEDKGITKSARAFIHKSHCNPSGFNSVFNKDFAMMDLEIAFQELNFNKSPGMDGIHGQ
;
A
#
# COMPACT_ATOMS: atom_id res chain seq x y z
N MET A 1 -51.11 -10.12 30.59
CA MET A 1 -50.56 -9.46 29.39
C MET A 1 -49.39 -10.31 28.92
N SER A 2 -49.59 -11.16 27.90
CA SER A 2 -48.54 -12.02 27.37
C SER A 2 -47.84 -11.28 26.22
N SER A 3 -46.55 -11.03 26.36
CA SER A 3 -45.73 -10.40 25.32
C SER A 3 -45.82 -11.20 24.02
N PRO A 4 -45.95 -10.55 22.84
CA PRO A 4 -46.04 -11.27 21.58
C PRO A 4 -44.73 -12.03 21.32
N SER A 5 -44.87 -13.32 20.99
CA SER A 5 -43.75 -14.17 20.60
C SER A 5 -43.02 -13.55 19.41
N PRO A 6 -41.69 -13.39 19.43
CA PRO A 6 -40.95 -12.80 18.33
C PRO A 6 -41.11 -13.65 17.06
N ASP A 7 -41.47 -13.00 15.96
CA ASP A 7 -41.62 -13.64 14.65
C ASP A 7 -40.32 -14.39 14.27
N ALA A 8 -40.44 -15.58 13.70
CA ALA A 8 -39.29 -16.44 13.35
C ALA A 8 -38.22 -15.71 12.50
N LYS A 9 -38.65 -14.76 11.66
CA LYS A 9 -37.77 -13.91 10.85
C LYS A 9 -36.93 -12.94 11.70
N SER A 10 -37.51 -12.39 12.77
CA SER A 10 -36.80 -11.50 13.70
C SER A 10 -35.73 -12.26 14.49
N VAL A 11 -36.02 -13.49 14.92
CA VAL A 11 -35.09 -14.38 15.61
C VAL A 11 -33.93 -14.75 14.69
N LEU A 12 -34.22 -15.11 13.43
CA LEU A 12 -33.20 -15.41 12.43
C LEU A 12 -32.27 -14.22 12.15
N ASN A 13 -32.83 -13.01 12.03
CA ASN A 13 -32.06 -11.79 11.83
C ASN A 13 -31.13 -11.50 13.02
N LEU A 14 -31.62 -11.72 14.25
CA LEU A 14 -30.82 -11.57 15.46
C LEU A 14 -29.65 -12.56 15.51
N ILE A 15 -29.89 -13.83 15.17
CA ILE A 15 -28.85 -14.86 15.11
C ILE A 15 -27.80 -14.50 14.06
N ASN A 16 -28.24 -14.09 12.86
CA ASN A 16 -27.34 -13.68 11.79
C ASN A 16 -26.49 -12.46 12.17
N ALA A 17 -27.07 -11.48 12.86
CA ALA A 17 -26.33 -10.33 13.37
C ALA A 17 -25.26 -10.75 14.39
N LYS A 18 -25.59 -11.65 15.33
CA LYS A 18 -24.64 -12.20 16.31
C LYS A 18 -23.50 -12.97 15.63
N ILE A 19 -23.80 -13.79 14.63
CA ILE A 19 -22.79 -14.52 13.86
C ILE A 19 -21.84 -13.56 13.15
N LYS A 20 -22.37 -12.53 12.47
CA LYS A 20 -21.54 -11.50 11.80
C LYS A 20 -20.64 -10.77 12.78
N GLN A 21 -21.16 -10.40 13.94
CA GLN A 21 -20.39 -9.73 14.99
C GLN A 21 -19.26 -10.63 15.50
N LEU A 22 -19.53 -11.89 15.84
CA LEU A 22 -18.53 -12.86 16.28
C LEU A 22 -17.43 -13.06 15.23
N TYR A 23 -17.81 -13.23 13.95
CA TYR A 23 -16.85 -13.36 12.87
C TYR A 23 -15.97 -12.12 12.70
N SER A 24 -16.53 -10.92 12.91
CA SER A 24 -15.75 -9.68 12.83
C SER A 24 -14.70 -9.58 13.94
N VAL A 25 -15.04 -10.03 15.16
CA VAL A 25 -14.12 -10.07 16.31
C VAL A 25 -13.01 -11.08 16.06
N ILE A 26 -13.36 -12.33 15.72
CA ILE A 26 -12.38 -13.38 15.42
C ILE A 26 -11.41 -12.95 14.32
N ARG A 27 -11.91 -12.32 13.26
CA ARG A 27 -11.07 -11.83 12.16
C ARG A 27 -10.10 -10.74 12.63
N ARG A 28 -10.55 -9.82 13.48
CA ARG A 28 -9.72 -8.76 14.06
C ARG A 28 -8.66 -9.33 14.98
N ASP A 29 -9.00 -10.28 15.85
CA ASP A 29 -8.05 -10.90 16.77
C ASP A 29 -6.97 -11.69 16.02
N ARG A 30 -7.35 -12.43 14.98
CA ARG A 30 -6.40 -13.11 14.09
C ARG A 30 -5.48 -12.12 13.38
N TRP A 31 -6.02 -10.99 12.91
CA TRP A 31 -5.23 -9.94 12.29
C TRP A 31 -4.22 -9.33 13.27
N ASN A 32 -4.68 -8.97 14.47
CA ASN A 32 -3.81 -8.41 15.51
C ASN A 32 -2.70 -9.39 15.90
N SER A 33 -3.03 -10.68 16.13
CA SER A 33 -2.03 -11.71 16.43
C SER A 33 -1.04 -11.98 15.29
N LEU A 34 -1.46 -11.75 14.04
CA LEU A 34 -0.57 -11.78 12.89
C LEU A 34 0.36 -10.57 12.95
N CYS A 35 -0.17 -9.35 13.07
CA CYS A 35 0.58 -8.10 13.15
C CYS A 35 1.58 -8.04 14.31
N GLU A 36 1.21 -8.50 15.51
CA GLU A 36 2.12 -8.60 16.66
C GLU A 36 3.30 -9.55 16.39
N GLY A 37 3.10 -10.56 15.55
CA GLY A 37 4.17 -11.47 15.12
C GLY A 37 4.97 -10.99 13.90
N LEU A 38 4.65 -9.81 13.33
CA LEU A 38 5.36 -9.20 12.21
C LEU A 38 6.45 -8.21 12.67
N ASP A 39 7.09 -8.46 13.81
CA ASP A 39 8.26 -7.67 14.19
C ASP A 39 9.38 -7.87 13.14
N SER A 40 9.82 -6.78 12.52
CA SER A 40 10.91 -6.79 11.53
C SER A 40 12.29 -6.71 12.18
N ARG A 41 12.37 -6.39 13.48
CA ARG A 41 13.62 -6.21 14.23
C ARG A 41 14.13 -7.49 14.87
N THR A 42 13.24 -8.44 15.13
CA THR A 42 13.60 -9.75 15.66
C THR A 42 13.83 -10.74 14.50
N PRO A 43 14.98 -11.45 14.45
CA PRO A 43 15.19 -12.49 13.45
C PRO A 43 14.23 -13.68 13.66
N ASN A 44 13.86 -14.39 12.59
CA ASN A 44 12.95 -15.55 12.58
C ASN A 44 11.50 -15.28 13.04
N THR A 45 11.00 -14.06 12.83
CA THR A 45 9.58 -13.73 13.09
C THR A 45 8.63 -14.35 12.07
N LYS A 46 7.31 -14.28 12.34
CA LYS A 46 6.29 -14.77 11.40
C LYS A 46 6.41 -14.07 10.04
N LEU A 47 6.80 -12.79 10.02
CA LEU A 47 7.09 -12.05 8.79
C LEU A 47 8.24 -12.68 8.00
N CYS A 48 9.36 -13.00 8.67
CA CYS A 48 10.51 -13.61 8.04
C CYS A 48 10.16 -14.98 7.43
N ASN A 49 9.37 -15.79 8.15
CA ASN A 49 8.89 -17.08 7.65
C ASN A 49 7.90 -16.95 6.49
N LEU A 50 7.02 -15.94 6.52
CA LEU A 50 6.07 -15.67 5.44
C LEU A 50 6.81 -15.28 4.16
N VAL A 51 7.79 -14.39 4.26
CA VAL A 51 8.64 -13.97 3.13
C VAL A 51 9.44 -15.15 2.59
N LYS A 52 10.09 -15.94 3.47
CA LYS A 52 10.81 -17.17 3.08
C LYS A 52 9.91 -18.16 2.33
N ASN A 53 8.66 -18.32 2.75
CA ASN A 53 7.69 -19.19 2.08
C ASN A 53 7.26 -18.65 0.70
N ILE A 54 7.06 -17.34 0.57
CA ILE A 54 6.76 -16.70 -0.72
C ILE A 54 7.92 -16.90 -1.70
N ASP A 55 9.16 -16.71 -1.23
CA ASP A 55 10.37 -16.85 -2.03
C ASP A 55 10.82 -18.32 -2.20
N ARG A 56 10.07 -19.29 -1.66
CA ARG A 56 10.43 -20.73 -1.64
C ARG A 56 11.84 -21.00 -1.10
N MET A 57 12.30 -20.16 -0.17
CA MET A 57 13.61 -20.28 0.47
C MET A 57 13.56 -21.41 1.51
N GLN A 58 14.49 -22.38 1.43
CA GLN A 58 14.56 -23.44 2.44
C GLN A 58 14.88 -22.85 3.83
N PRO A 59 14.31 -23.40 4.93
CA PRO A 59 14.48 -22.87 6.29
C PRO A 59 15.93 -22.88 6.82
N GLN A 60 16.86 -23.54 6.15
CA GLN A 60 18.18 -23.91 6.67
C GLN A 60 19.29 -22.89 6.41
N VAL A 61 18.99 -21.71 5.86
CA VAL A 61 20.01 -20.66 5.74
C VAL A 61 19.54 -19.46 6.54
N GLU A 62 20.14 -19.27 7.71
CA GLU A 62 20.14 -17.98 8.42
C GLU A 62 20.88 -16.95 7.55
N LYS A 63 20.25 -16.50 6.46
CA LYS A 63 20.59 -15.23 5.84
C LYS A 63 19.99 -14.15 6.73
N THR A 64 20.67 -13.85 7.82
CA THR A 64 20.44 -12.58 8.50
C THR A 64 20.77 -11.46 7.53
N ASN A 65 20.01 -10.36 7.55
CA ASN A 65 20.37 -9.14 6.80
C ASN A 65 21.61 -8.44 7.40
N THR A 66 22.26 -9.07 8.38
CA THR A 66 23.42 -8.57 9.08
C THR A 66 24.66 -8.94 8.29
N PHE A 67 25.22 -7.96 7.59
CA PHE A 67 26.56 -8.06 7.00
C PHE A 67 27.60 -8.15 8.11
N SER A 68 27.84 -9.36 8.62
CA SER A 68 28.95 -9.62 9.53
C SER A 68 30.17 -10.00 8.70
N HIS A 69 31.08 -9.05 8.49
CA HIS A 69 32.40 -9.37 7.96
C HIS A 69 33.23 -9.99 9.11
N PRO A 70 33.79 -11.19 8.97
CA PRO A 70 34.55 -11.81 10.05
C PRO A 70 35.78 -10.96 10.36
N GLY A 71 35.77 -10.28 11.52
CA GLY A 71 36.93 -9.60 12.08
C GLY A 71 37.12 -8.12 11.74
N ARG A 72 36.16 -7.44 11.10
CA ARG A 72 36.27 -5.98 10.90
C ARG A 72 34.94 -5.27 11.11
N SER A 73 34.90 -4.39 12.11
CA SER A 73 33.82 -3.42 12.24
C SER A 73 33.86 -2.48 11.03
N LEU A 74 32.74 -2.31 10.34
CA LEU A 74 32.60 -1.34 9.25
C LEU A 74 32.70 0.05 9.87
N CYS A 75 33.78 0.78 9.56
CA CYS A 75 34.09 2.05 10.23
C CYS A 75 33.32 3.25 9.65
N SER A 76 32.60 3.09 8.53
CA SER A 76 31.78 4.17 7.96
C SER A 76 30.56 3.66 7.19
N ASP A 77 29.47 4.43 7.23
CA ASP A 77 28.23 4.15 6.49
C ASP A 77 28.47 4.00 4.98
N ASN A 78 29.44 4.73 4.44
CA ASN A 78 29.82 4.65 3.02
C ASN A 78 30.46 3.29 2.68
N GLU A 79 31.33 2.77 3.55
CA GLU A 79 31.89 1.42 3.36
C GLU A 79 30.81 0.34 3.48
N ALA A 80 29.88 0.50 4.42
CA ALA A 80 28.76 -0.42 4.58
C ALA A 80 27.84 -0.41 3.34
N ALA A 81 27.49 0.76 2.83
CA ALA A 81 26.68 0.92 1.62
C ALA A 81 27.35 0.30 0.38
N ASN A 82 28.66 0.51 0.21
CA ASN A 82 29.42 -0.07 -0.88
C ASN A 82 29.52 -1.60 -0.79
N MET A 83 29.73 -2.13 0.42
CA MET A 83 29.78 -3.58 0.65
C MET A 83 28.42 -4.23 0.36
N LEU A 84 27.34 -3.60 0.83
CA LEU A 84 25.97 -4.02 0.55
C LEU A 84 25.69 -4.01 -0.96
N GLY A 85 26.06 -2.94 -1.66
CA GLY A 85 25.94 -2.84 -3.11
C GLY A 85 26.67 -3.95 -3.87
N ARG A 86 27.91 -4.26 -3.49
CA ARG A 86 28.70 -5.34 -4.10
C ARG A 86 28.12 -6.72 -3.81
N HIS A 87 27.59 -6.95 -2.62
CA HIS A 87 26.97 -8.22 -2.26
C HIS A 87 25.73 -8.50 -3.11
N TYR A 88 24.82 -7.53 -3.24
CA TYR A 88 23.66 -7.67 -4.11
C TYR A 88 24.06 -7.74 -5.59
N GLN A 89 25.08 -7.00 -6.03
CA GLN A 89 25.60 -7.15 -7.39
C GLN A 89 26.11 -8.58 -7.66
N LYS A 90 26.70 -9.25 -6.67
CA LYS A 90 27.23 -10.61 -6.80
C LYS A 90 26.14 -11.70 -6.62
N GLU A 91 25.24 -11.55 -5.65
CA GLU A 91 24.21 -12.55 -5.33
C GLU A 91 22.92 -12.38 -6.15
N THR A 92 22.49 -11.15 -6.43
CA THR A 92 21.27 -10.83 -7.23
C THR A 92 21.57 -10.37 -8.66
N GLY A 93 22.83 -10.06 -9.01
CA GLY A 93 23.23 -9.73 -10.39
C GLY A 93 23.18 -10.90 -11.38
N ARG A 94 22.53 -12.00 -11.00
CA ARG A 94 22.28 -13.18 -11.84
C ARG A 94 20.91 -13.14 -12.53
N LEU A 95 20.21 -12.00 -12.50
CA LEU A 95 19.19 -11.74 -13.51
C LEU A 95 19.93 -11.51 -14.83
N SER A 96 20.06 -12.56 -15.64
CA SER A 96 20.63 -12.46 -16.97
C SER A 96 19.68 -11.66 -17.85
N PHE A 97 19.79 -10.34 -17.79
CA PHE A 97 19.03 -9.46 -18.67
C PHE A 97 19.38 -9.79 -20.11
N ASN A 98 18.39 -10.26 -20.86
CA ASN A 98 18.56 -10.56 -22.27
C ASN A 98 18.69 -9.22 -23.05
N SER A 99 18.96 -9.30 -24.35
CA SER A 99 19.05 -8.09 -25.20
C SER A 99 17.75 -7.27 -25.22
N GLU A 100 16.60 -7.92 -25.03
CA GLU A 100 15.28 -7.29 -25.01
C GLU A 100 15.08 -6.45 -23.74
N ASP A 101 15.49 -6.97 -22.58
CA ASP A 101 15.41 -6.28 -21.29
C ASP A 101 16.25 -4.99 -21.27
N LYS A 102 17.40 -5.01 -21.95
CA LYS A 102 18.24 -3.81 -22.13
C LYS A 102 17.53 -2.76 -22.98
N GLY A 103 16.79 -3.20 -24.00
CA GLY A 103 15.93 -2.33 -24.82
C GLY A 103 14.82 -1.69 -23.99
N ILE A 104 14.11 -2.50 -23.19
CA ILE A 104 13.04 -2.04 -22.29
C ILE A 104 13.59 -1.02 -21.28
N THR A 105 14.73 -1.31 -20.67
CA THR A 105 15.38 -0.41 -19.70
C THR A 105 15.77 0.91 -20.35
N LYS A 106 16.31 0.88 -21.57
CA LYS A 106 16.67 2.09 -22.32
C LYS A 106 15.44 2.93 -22.65
N SER A 107 14.35 2.29 -23.09
CA SER A 107 13.07 2.96 -23.38
C SER A 107 12.44 3.56 -22.13
N ALA A 108 12.45 2.84 -21.01
CA ALA A 108 11.94 3.33 -19.73
C ALA A 108 12.74 4.55 -19.23
N ARG A 109 14.07 4.49 -19.29
CA ARG A 109 14.93 5.63 -18.93
C ARG A 109 14.70 6.83 -19.85
N ALA A 110 14.55 6.60 -21.15
CA ALA A 110 14.25 7.67 -22.11
C ALA A 110 12.88 8.32 -21.81
N PHE A 111 11.87 7.52 -21.45
CA PHE A 111 10.56 8.01 -21.05
C PHE A 111 10.64 8.87 -19.79
N ILE A 112 11.27 8.36 -18.73
CA ILE A 112 11.45 9.09 -17.46
C ILE A 112 12.20 10.40 -17.70
N HIS A 113 13.30 10.36 -18.45
CA HIS A 113 14.07 11.55 -18.79
C HIS A 113 13.24 12.55 -19.59
N LYS A 114 12.44 12.09 -20.56
CA LYS A 114 11.54 12.96 -21.33
C LYS A 114 10.44 13.57 -20.44
N SER A 115 9.92 12.82 -19.47
CA SER A 115 8.94 13.31 -18.50
C SER A 115 9.53 14.35 -17.54
N HIS A 116 10.81 14.23 -17.18
CA HIS A 116 11.50 15.23 -16.35
C HIS A 116 11.99 16.45 -17.15
N CYS A 117 12.35 16.29 -18.43
CA CYS A 117 12.80 17.38 -19.29
C CYS A 117 11.67 18.14 -19.98
N ASN A 118 10.43 17.63 -19.94
CA ASN A 118 9.24 18.36 -20.36
C ASN A 118 8.46 18.83 -19.12
N PRO A 119 8.74 20.02 -18.57
CA PRO A 119 7.86 20.65 -17.60
C PRO A 119 6.51 21.09 -18.22
N SER A 120 6.22 20.75 -19.49
CA SER A 120 4.96 21.00 -20.19
C SER A 120 3.83 20.09 -19.72
N GLY A 121 3.60 20.08 -18.41
CA GLY A 121 2.69 19.17 -17.74
C GLY A 121 2.38 19.56 -16.30
N PHE A 122 2.69 20.78 -15.85
CA PHE A 122 1.76 21.43 -14.93
C PHE A 122 0.47 21.59 -15.71
N ASN A 123 -0.38 20.57 -15.63
CA ASN A 123 -1.73 20.63 -16.14
C ASN A 123 -2.31 21.94 -15.63
N SER A 124 -2.57 22.81 -16.59
CA SER A 124 -3.25 24.09 -16.50
C SER A 124 -4.70 23.89 -16.06
N VAL A 125 -4.95 23.08 -15.03
CA VAL A 125 -6.27 22.93 -14.40
C VAL A 125 -6.68 24.27 -13.81
N PHE A 126 -5.71 25.04 -13.30
CA PHE A 126 -5.93 26.34 -12.67
C PHE A 126 -5.60 27.56 -13.56
N ASN A 127 -5.14 27.33 -14.81
CA ASN A 127 -4.79 28.40 -15.76
C ASN A 127 -5.61 28.35 -17.05
N LYS A 128 -6.65 27.53 -17.08
CA LYS A 128 -7.61 27.47 -18.19
C LYS A 128 -8.84 28.27 -17.79
N ASP A 129 -9.24 29.24 -18.61
CA ASP A 129 -10.52 29.93 -18.44
C ASP A 129 -11.66 28.90 -18.53
N PHE A 130 -12.61 28.97 -17.58
CA PHE A 130 -13.77 28.09 -17.59
C PHE A 130 -14.72 28.50 -18.72
N ALA A 131 -15.30 27.52 -19.41
CA ALA A 131 -16.34 27.78 -20.40
C ALA A 131 -17.70 27.93 -19.69
N MET A 132 -18.63 28.65 -20.33
CA MET A 132 -20.01 28.79 -19.81
C MET A 132 -20.67 27.43 -19.53
N MET A 133 -20.38 26.43 -20.37
CA MET A 133 -20.88 25.06 -20.20
C MET A 133 -20.40 24.40 -18.90
N ASP A 134 -19.18 24.70 -18.46
CA ASP A 134 -18.63 24.16 -17.21
C ASP A 134 -19.40 24.71 -16.00
N LEU A 135 -19.84 25.99 -16.07
CA LEU A 135 -20.69 26.60 -15.05
C LEU A 135 -22.09 25.97 -15.02
N GLU A 136 -22.71 25.75 -16.18
CA GLU A 136 -24.04 25.15 -16.27
C GLU A 136 -24.07 23.74 -15.67
N ILE A 137 -23.04 22.94 -15.93
CA ILE A 137 -22.88 21.61 -15.33
C ILE A 137 -22.72 21.73 -13.81
N ALA A 138 -21.88 22.64 -13.33
CA ALA A 138 -21.68 22.86 -11.90
C ALA A 138 -22.98 23.28 -11.17
N PHE A 139 -23.85 24.06 -11.83
CA PHE A 139 -25.17 24.41 -11.29
C PHE A 139 -26.12 23.21 -11.23
N GLN A 140 -26.10 22.32 -12.23
CA GLN A 140 -26.92 21.09 -12.22
C GLN A 140 -26.47 20.11 -11.13
N GLU A 141 -25.17 20.07 -10.82
CA GLU A 141 -24.62 19.23 -9.74
C GLU A 141 -24.75 19.86 -8.34
N LEU A 142 -25.22 21.11 -8.25
CA LEU A 142 -25.35 21.79 -6.97
C LEU A 142 -26.44 21.12 -6.11
N ASN A 143 -26.06 20.68 -4.91
CA ASN A 143 -27.01 20.11 -3.96
C ASN A 143 -27.60 21.23 -3.08
N PHE A 144 -28.82 21.64 -3.42
CA PHE A 144 -29.57 22.72 -2.74
C PHE A 144 -29.96 22.38 -1.29
N ASN A 145 -29.89 21.12 -0.87
CA ASN A 145 -30.20 20.71 0.51
C ASN A 145 -29.01 20.85 1.48
N LYS A 146 -27.91 21.48 1.04
CA LYS A 146 -26.76 21.75 1.91
C LYS A 146 -27.02 22.96 2.79
N SER A 147 -26.57 22.88 4.05
CA SER A 147 -26.61 24.01 4.98
C SER A 147 -25.80 25.19 4.44
N PRO A 148 -26.23 26.44 4.71
CA PRO A 148 -25.56 27.64 4.22
C PRO A 148 -24.15 27.75 4.77
N GLY A 149 -23.29 28.43 4.00
CA GLY A 149 -21.95 28.80 4.42
C GLY A 149 -21.96 29.91 5.49
N MET A 150 -20.76 30.37 5.87
CA MET A 150 -20.60 31.48 6.81
C MET A 150 -21.20 32.80 6.29
N ASP A 151 -21.36 32.93 4.97
CA ASP A 151 -22.05 34.03 4.29
C ASP A 151 -23.58 33.95 4.39
N GLY A 152 -24.14 32.84 4.90
CA GLY A 152 -25.59 32.65 5.10
C GLY A 152 -26.36 32.37 3.81
N ILE A 153 -25.67 32.18 2.68
CA ILE A 153 -26.32 31.95 1.38
C ILE A 153 -26.71 30.47 1.27
N HIS A 154 -27.99 30.24 0.98
CA HIS A 154 -28.53 28.91 0.72
C HIS A 154 -28.58 28.66 -0.78
N GLY A 155 -28.34 27.43 -1.22
CA GLY A 155 -28.69 27.04 -2.59
C GLY A 155 -30.21 27.06 -2.74
N GLN A 156 -30.73 27.80 -3.72
CA GLN A 156 -32.17 27.87 -4.03
C GLN A 156 -32.60 26.81 -5.04
#